data_AF-A0A7S1E984-F1
#
_entry.id   AF-A0A7S1E984-F1
#
_cell.length_a   1.000
_cell.length_b   1.000
_cell.length_c   1.000
_cell.angle_alpha   90.00
_cell.angle_beta   90.00
_cell.angle_gamma   90.00
#
_symmetry.space_group_name_H-M   'P 1'
#
loop_
_entity.id
_entity.type
_entity.pdbx_description
1 polymer ?
#
loop_
_entity_poly.entity_id
_entity_poly.type
_entity_poly.pdbx_seq_one_letter_code
_entity_poly.pdbx_strand_id
1 'polypeptide(L)'
;GKASGFCPGGGGDTVVIGTEEASWKQGFHGQTGAALEAAKEFVAQQKAMYSHSPECKETMWHHERQFPKDDIQGDIENVMQRVGRRVMVLWGDKDTVVPYNPTFERWKGVTDHGHANVSYHTVEDAGHMAFLEKKEEVNGKIVDFLLTRPTRRESATGVKTTSTSSSPAGFTSMSGGGVLEFASLKVDSMGRPREAIEAIE
;
A
#
# COMPACT_ATOMS: atom_id res chain seq x y z
N GLY A 1 -18.18 27.86 2.85
CA GLY A 1 -19.17 26.79 2.59
C GLY A 1 -18.41 25.51 2.36
N LYS A 2 -18.72 24.44 3.12
CA LYS A 2 -18.08 23.13 2.94
C LYS A 2 -18.73 22.43 1.74
N ALA A 3 -17.98 22.20 0.67
CA ALA A 3 -18.38 21.30 -0.39
C ALA A 3 -17.97 19.89 0.01
N SER A 4 -18.93 19.08 0.48
CA SER A 4 -18.75 17.63 0.61
C SER A 4 -19.20 16.99 -0.70
N GLY A 5 -18.25 16.58 -1.53
CA GLY A 5 -18.52 15.87 -2.78
C GLY A 5 -18.09 14.42 -2.68
N PHE A 6 -19.02 13.51 -2.40
CA PHE A 6 -19.03 12.16 -2.96
C PHE A 6 -20.40 11.51 -2.73
N CYS A 7 -21.05 11.04 -3.81
CA CYS A 7 -21.97 9.89 -3.84
C CYS A 7 -22.47 9.68 -5.29
N PRO A 8 -22.69 8.41 -5.71
CA PRO A 8 -24.08 7.98 -5.65
C PRO A 8 -24.25 6.53 -5.15
N GLY A 9 -24.99 6.40 -4.05
CA GLY A 9 -25.97 5.34 -3.88
C GLY A 9 -27.26 5.74 -4.61
N GLY A 10 -27.95 4.74 -5.16
CA GLY A 10 -29.08 4.91 -6.06
C GLY A 10 -30.29 5.65 -5.48
N GLY A 11 -31.04 6.27 -6.38
CA GLY A 11 -32.22 7.08 -6.08
C GLY A 11 -32.02 8.46 -6.65
N GLY A 12 -32.70 8.77 -7.75
CA GLY A 12 -32.50 10.01 -8.49
C GLY A 12 -32.69 11.23 -7.59
N ASP A 13 -31.67 12.07 -7.48
CA ASP A 13 -31.77 13.47 -7.11
C ASP A 13 -30.46 14.19 -7.47
N THR A 14 -30.61 15.47 -7.79
CA THR A 14 -29.69 16.35 -8.49
C THR A 14 -28.22 16.24 -8.03
N VAL A 15 -27.35 15.82 -8.94
CA VAL A 15 -25.88 15.81 -8.74
C VAL A 15 -25.40 17.26 -8.63
N VAL A 16 -24.96 17.68 -7.44
CA VAL A 16 -24.14 18.89 -7.33
C VAL A 16 -22.74 18.52 -7.83
N ILE A 17 -22.52 18.73 -9.13
CA ILE A 17 -21.24 18.47 -9.80
C ILE A 17 -20.25 19.53 -9.31
N GLY A 18 -19.43 19.18 -8.30
CA GLY A 18 -18.13 19.82 -8.16
C GLY A 18 -17.33 19.59 -9.44
N THR A 19 -16.47 20.52 -9.84
CA THR A 19 -15.65 20.30 -11.04
C THR A 19 -14.79 19.06 -10.86
N GLU A 20 -14.50 18.35 -11.95
CA GLU A 20 -13.63 17.16 -11.96
C GLU A 20 -12.28 17.40 -11.29
N GLU A 21 -11.72 18.61 -11.45
CA GLU A 21 -10.52 19.02 -10.74
C GLU A 21 -10.68 19.03 -9.23
N ALA A 22 -11.86 19.45 -8.74
CA ALA A 22 -12.12 19.49 -7.31
C ALA A 22 -12.15 18.08 -6.72
N SER A 23 -12.69 17.09 -7.43
CA SER A 23 -12.67 15.69 -6.96
C SER A 23 -11.24 15.13 -6.87
N TRP A 24 -10.37 15.43 -7.83
CA TRP A 24 -8.97 14.98 -7.76
C TRP A 24 -8.18 15.69 -6.65
N LYS A 25 -8.44 16.99 -6.44
CA LYS A 25 -7.80 17.77 -5.35
C LYS A 25 -8.24 17.33 -3.97
N GLN A 26 -9.45 16.76 -3.83
CA GLN A 26 -9.97 16.26 -2.56
C GLN A 26 -9.15 15.09 -1.99
N GLY A 27 -8.40 14.39 -2.84
CA GLY A 27 -7.48 13.35 -2.39
C GLY A 27 -6.30 13.89 -1.58
N PHE A 28 -6.02 15.19 -1.62
CA PHE A 28 -4.90 15.82 -0.91
C PHE A 28 -5.38 16.51 0.37
N HIS A 29 -4.66 16.32 1.48
CA HIS A 29 -4.91 17.08 2.70
C HIS A 29 -4.24 18.46 2.66
N GLY A 30 -2.94 18.48 2.38
CA GLY A 30 -2.12 19.68 2.35
C GLY A 30 -2.51 20.61 1.21
N GLN A 31 -3.10 21.76 1.54
CA GLN A 31 -3.49 22.78 0.56
C GLN A 31 -2.41 23.85 0.34
N THR A 32 -1.17 23.60 0.78
CA THR A 32 -0.05 24.54 0.66
C THR A 32 1.27 23.80 0.41
N GLY A 33 2.32 24.54 0.03
CA GLY A 33 3.68 24.00 -0.09
C GLY A 33 3.80 22.85 -1.11
N ALA A 34 4.63 21.86 -0.77
CA ALA A 34 4.91 20.71 -1.64
C ALA A 34 3.65 19.89 -1.98
N ALA A 35 2.72 19.73 -1.03
CA ALA A 35 1.48 19.00 -1.26
C ALA A 35 0.58 19.68 -2.30
N LEU A 36 0.50 21.01 -2.28
CA LEU A 36 -0.26 21.77 -3.29
C LEU A 36 0.36 21.64 -4.69
N GLU A 37 1.69 21.70 -4.79
CA GLU A 37 2.37 21.53 -6.08
C GLU A 37 2.18 20.10 -6.62
N ALA A 38 2.29 19.09 -5.76
CA ALA A 38 1.98 17.70 -6.12
C ALA A 38 0.52 17.54 -6.60
N ALA A 39 -0.44 18.19 -5.94
CA ALA A 39 -1.84 18.18 -6.35
C ALA A 39 -2.06 18.82 -7.73
N LYS A 40 -1.42 19.96 -8.00
CA LYS A 40 -1.48 20.63 -9.31
C LYS A 40 -0.89 19.76 -10.42
N GLU A 41 0.28 19.17 -10.17
CA GLU A 41 0.94 18.28 -11.13
C GLU A 41 0.08 17.05 -11.43
N PHE A 42 -0.45 16.40 -10.39
CA PHE A 42 -1.35 15.25 -10.53
C PHE A 42 -2.58 15.61 -11.38
N VAL A 43 -3.27 16.72 -11.08
CA VAL A 43 -4.43 17.18 -11.85
C VAL A 43 -4.05 17.45 -13.31
N ALA A 44 -2.89 18.06 -13.57
CA ALA A 44 -2.43 18.31 -14.94
C ALA A 44 -2.16 17.02 -15.71
N GLN A 45 -1.54 16.02 -15.07
CA GLN A 45 -1.28 14.70 -15.66
C GLN A 45 -2.59 13.96 -15.98
N GLN A 46 -3.56 13.97 -15.05
CA GLN A 46 -4.87 13.35 -15.27
C GLN A 46 -5.60 13.99 -16.46
N LYS A 47 -5.62 15.32 -16.54
CA LYS A 47 -6.19 16.03 -17.69
C LYS A 47 -5.50 15.66 -19.00
N ALA A 48 -4.17 15.59 -19.01
CA ALA A 48 -3.42 15.25 -20.21
C ALA A 48 -3.76 13.82 -20.66
N MET A 49 -3.78 12.86 -19.73
CA MET A 49 -4.15 11.47 -19.99
C MET A 49 -5.56 11.37 -20.58
N TYR A 50 -6.56 12.01 -19.97
CA TYR A 50 -7.95 11.94 -20.46
C TYR A 50 -8.22 12.77 -21.72
N SER A 51 -7.39 13.77 -22.01
CA SER A 51 -7.45 14.46 -23.30
C SER A 51 -6.91 13.58 -24.43
N HIS A 52 -5.93 12.72 -24.14
CA HIS A 52 -5.35 11.80 -25.11
C HIS A 52 -6.21 10.54 -25.31
N SER A 53 -6.76 10.00 -24.23
CA SER A 53 -7.56 8.76 -24.21
C SER A 53 -8.82 8.94 -23.35
N PRO A 54 -9.88 9.56 -23.89
CA PRO A 54 -11.12 9.83 -23.14
C PRO A 54 -11.78 8.56 -22.58
N GLU A 55 -11.63 7.41 -23.25
CA GLU A 55 -12.12 6.12 -22.80
C GLU A 55 -11.51 5.67 -21.48
N CYS A 56 -10.24 6.02 -21.21
CA CYS A 56 -9.58 5.72 -19.94
C CYS A 56 -10.30 6.38 -18.76
N LYS A 57 -10.93 7.55 -18.99
CA LYS A 57 -11.70 8.24 -17.96
C LYS A 57 -12.93 7.45 -17.54
N GLU A 58 -13.72 7.01 -18.53
CA GLU A 58 -14.94 6.25 -18.24
C GLU A 58 -14.61 4.91 -17.61
N THR A 59 -13.57 4.22 -18.10
CA THR A 59 -13.10 2.97 -17.49
C THR A 59 -12.64 3.17 -16.04
N MET A 60 -11.87 4.22 -15.76
CA MET A 60 -11.41 4.54 -14.41
C MET A 60 -12.59 4.83 -13.47
N TRP A 61 -13.52 5.70 -13.87
CA TRP A 61 -14.75 5.98 -13.10
C TRP A 61 -15.67 4.77 -12.95
N HIS A 62 -15.70 3.87 -13.93
CA HIS A 62 -16.44 2.63 -13.79
C HIS A 62 -15.80 1.73 -12.71
N HIS A 63 -14.47 1.61 -12.69
CA HIS A 63 -13.76 0.85 -11.66
C HIS A 63 -13.94 1.44 -10.27
N GLU A 64 -13.84 2.76 -10.11
CA GLU A 64 -14.04 3.38 -8.80
C GLU A 64 -15.45 3.21 -8.25
N ARG A 65 -16.47 3.23 -9.13
CA ARG A 65 -17.86 2.93 -8.75
C ARG A 65 -18.06 1.49 -8.31
N GLN A 66 -17.22 0.58 -8.78
CA GLN A 66 -17.24 -0.83 -8.41
C GLN A 66 -16.37 -1.17 -7.21
N PHE A 67 -15.55 -0.23 -6.74
CA PHE A 67 -14.72 -0.47 -5.56
C PHE A 67 -15.64 -0.76 -4.37
N PRO A 68 -15.52 -1.94 -3.71
CA PRO A 68 -16.38 -2.28 -2.59
C PRO A 68 -16.08 -1.31 -1.45
N LYS A 69 -17.00 -0.36 -1.21
CA LYS A 69 -16.90 0.56 -0.07
C LYS A 69 -17.42 -0.09 1.21
N ASP A 70 -18.39 -0.97 1.03
CA ASP A 70 -19.01 -1.78 2.06
C ASP A 70 -18.59 -3.24 1.85
N ASP A 71 -18.37 -3.98 2.94
CA ASP A 71 -18.07 -5.42 2.93
C ASP A 71 -16.71 -5.86 2.32
N ILE A 72 -15.67 -5.03 2.45
CA ILE A 72 -14.29 -5.40 2.07
C ILE A 72 -13.67 -6.51 2.93
N GLN A 73 -14.35 -6.93 3.99
CA GLN A 73 -13.81 -7.89 4.96
C GLN A 73 -13.47 -9.21 4.28
N GLY A 74 -14.37 -9.74 3.43
CA GLY A 74 -14.12 -10.97 2.68
C GLY A 74 -12.88 -10.87 1.79
N ASP A 75 -12.66 -9.73 1.13
CA ASP A 75 -11.48 -9.51 0.30
C ASP A 75 -10.19 -9.45 1.14
N ILE A 76 -10.21 -8.75 2.28
CA ILE A 76 -9.08 -8.69 3.20
C ILE A 76 -8.76 -10.09 3.72
N GLU A 77 -9.75 -10.84 4.19
CA GLU A 77 -9.59 -12.22 4.65
C GLU A 77 -9.00 -13.12 3.55
N ASN A 78 -9.49 -12.99 2.31
CA ASN A 78 -8.97 -13.71 1.14
C ASN A 78 -7.50 -13.37 0.85
N VAL A 79 -7.08 -12.12 1.06
CA VAL A 79 -5.66 -11.74 0.94
C VAL A 79 -4.84 -12.34 2.09
N MET A 80 -5.36 -12.32 3.32
CA MET A 80 -4.69 -12.84 4.52
C MET A 80 -4.52 -14.36 4.53
N GLN A 81 -5.43 -15.11 3.90
CA GLN A 81 -5.33 -16.57 3.78
C GLN A 81 -4.15 -17.03 2.90
N ARG A 82 -3.51 -16.11 2.15
CA ARG A 82 -2.37 -16.44 1.28
C ARG A 82 -1.10 -16.61 2.12
N VAL A 83 -0.77 -17.86 2.42
CA VAL A 83 0.39 -18.29 3.23
C VAL A 83 1.68 -17.58 2.80
N GLY A 84 2.42 -17.05 3.79
CA GLY A 84 3.77 -16.52 3.63
C GLY A 84 3.86 -15.14 2.99
N ARG A 85 2.73 -14.45 2.74
CA ARG A 85 2.74 -13.08 2.24
C ARG A 85 2.91 -12.09 3.38
N ARG A 86 3.75 -11.09 3.14
CA ARG A 86 3.84 -9.88 3.96
C ARG A 86 2.94 -8.81 3.35
N VAL A 87 2.22 -8.09 4.18
CA VAL A 87 1.34 -7.01 3.76
C VAL A 87 1.72 -5.75 4.51
N MET A 88 1.77 -4.63 3.79
CA MET A 88 1.88 -3.30 4.39
C MET A 88 0.65 -2.50 4.01
N VAL A 89 0.02 -1.91 5.01
CA VAL A 89 -1.09 -0.97 4.87
C VAL A 89 -0.54 0.43 5.15
N LEU A 90 -0.59 1.29 4.13
CA LEU A 90 -0.22 2.71 4.22
C LEU A 90 -1.50 3.54 4.15
N TRP A 91 -1.66 4.51 5.06
CA TRP A 91 -2.88 5.32 5.11
C TRP A 91 -2.60 6.74 5.60
N GLY A 92 -3.19 7.76 4.97
CA GLY A 92 -3.17 9.14 5.48
C GLY A 92 -4.22 9.39 6.56
N ASP A 93 -3.86 9.96 7.71
CA ASP A 93 -4.80 10.17 8.82
C ASP A 93 -5.90 11.22 8.54
N LYS A 94 -5.76 11.99 7.46
CA LYS A 94 -6.73 12.97 6.96
C LYS A 94 -7.41 12.55 5.66
N ASP A 95 -7.31 11.28 5.27
CA ASP A 95 -8.03 10.76 4.11
C ASP A 95 -9.55 10.98 4.29
N THR A 96 -10.17 11.65 3.31
CA THR A 96 -11.62 11.88 3.26
C THR A 96 -12.30 11.13 2.11
N VAL A 97 -11.53 10.52 1.21
CA VAL A 97 -12.01 9.71 0.09
C VAL A 97 -12.30 8.29 0.58
N VAL A 98 -11.35 7.71 1.32
CA VAL A 98 -11.54 6.49 2.09
C VAL A 98 -11.22 6.81 3.55
N PRO A 99 -12.23 7.26 4.33
CA PRO A 99 -12.01 7.80 5.66
C PRO A 99 -11.18 6.90 6.56
N TYR A 100 -10.10 7.44 7.13
CA TYR A 100 -9.22 6.69 8.04
C TYR A 100 -10.03 5.98 9.13
N ASN A 101 -10.92 6.70 9.82
CA ASN A 101 -11.91 6.09 10.71
C ASN A 101 -13.30 6.09 10.05
N PRO A 102 -14.07 4.98 10.12
CA PRO A 102 -13.77 3.71 10.80
C PRO A 102 -13.01 2.68 9.94
N THR A 103 -12.62 3.02 8.71
CA THR A 103 -12.14 2.04 7.71
C THR A 103 -10.85 1.36 8.14
N PHE A 104 -9.85 2.12 8.55
CA PHE A 104 -8.55 1.61 9.00
C PHE A 104 -8.68 0.69 10.21
N GLU A 105 -9.49 1.07 11.19
CA GLU A 105 -9.76 0.22 12.37
C GLU A 105 -10.46 -1.08 11.98
N ARG A 106 -11.36 -1.04 10.99
CA ARG A 106 -11.97 -2.27 10.42
C ARG A 106 -10.92 -3.15 9.76
N TRP A 107 -10.04 -2.58 8.94
CA TRP A 107 -8.93 -3.33 8.32
C TRP A 107 -8.08 -4.00 9.37
N LYS A 108 -7.60 -3.22 10.35
CA LYS A 108 -6.76 -3.68 11.44
C LYS A 108 -7.42 -4.79 12.24
N GLY A 109 -8.70 -4.64 12.60
CA GLY A 109 -9.46 -5.67 13.31
C GLY A 109 -9.53 -7.00 12.56
N VAL A 110 -9.82 -6.99 11.25
CA VAL A 110 -9.88 -8.22 10.44
C VAL A 110 -8.53 -8.95 10.41
N THR A 111 -7.45 -8.19 10.27
CA THR A 111 -6.09 -8.71 10.13
C THR A 111 -5.44 -9.15 11.45
N ASP A 112 -5.80 -8.55 12.59
CA ASP A 112 -5.25 -8.89 13.91
C ASP A 112 -5.72 -10.28 14.40
N HIS A 113 -6.83 -10.81 13.86
CA HIS A 113 -7.42 -12.08 14.28
C HIS A 113 -6.93 -13.33 13.52
N GLY A 114 -6.20 -13.16 12.41
CA GLY A 114 -6.02 -14.21 11.41
C GLY A 114 -4.61 -14.75 11.27
N HIS A 115 -3.69 -13.97 10.71
CA HIS A 115 -2.37 -14.47 10.30
C HIS A 115 -1.34 -13.34 10.28
N ALA A 116 -0.26 -13.52 11.04
CA ALA A 116 0.81 -12.56 11.25
C ALA A 116 1.68 -12.40 10.00
N ASN A 117 1.51 -11.30 9.26
CA ASN A 117 2.59 -10.54 8.64
C ASN A 117 2.08 -9.20 8.06
N VAL A 118 1.21 -8.51 8.79
CA VAL A 118 0.69 -7.21 8.37
C VAL A 118 1.39 -6.11 9.16
N SER A 119 1.86 -5.11 8.45
CA SER A 119 2.42 -3.88 9.02
C SER A 119 1.49 -2.72 8.67
N TYR A 120 1.25 -1.83 9.63
CA TYR A 120 0.47 -0.62 9.39
C TYR A 120 1.38 0.58 9.57
N HIS A 121 1.29 1.51 8.65
CA HIS A 121 1.95 2.80 8.76
C HIS A 121 0.97 3.91 8.41
N THR A 122 0.66 4.72 9.42
CA THR A 122 -0.16 5.92 9.27
C THR A 122 0.76 7.09 8.92
N VAL A 123 0.44 7.77 7.83
CA VAL A 123 1.12 8.99 7.39
C VAL A 123 0.35 10.17 7.99
N GLU A 124 0.99 10.87 8.93
CA GLU A 124 0.38 12.00 9.62
C GLU A 124 0.26 13.22 8.69
N ASP A 125 -0.83 13.97 8.85
CA ASP A 125 -1.11 15.21 8.11
C ASP A 125 -1.12 14.99 6.58
N ALA A 126 -1.75 13.88 6.16
CA ALA A 126 -1.83 13.47 4.76
C ALA A 126 -3.21 12.89 4.42
N GLY A 127 -3.65 13.09 3.17
CA GLY A 127 -4.93 12.64 2.65
C GLY A 127 -4.86 11.27 1.98
N HIS A 128 -5.79 11.05 1.04
CA HIS A 128 -5.83 9.85 0.20
C HIS A 128 -4.56 9.67 -0.64
N MET A 129 -4.00 10.79 -1.10
CA MET A 129 -2.80 10.84 -1.94
C MET A 129 -1.53 10.97 -1.08
N ALA A 130 -1.49 10.34 0.10
CA ALA A 130 -0.36 10.43 1.03
C ALA A 130 1.00 10.11 0.38
N PHE A 131 1.04 9.19 -0.60
CA PHE A 131 2.24 8.84 -1.35
C PHE A 131 2.76 9.94 -2.28
N LEU A 132 1.92 10.92 -2.65
CA LEU A 132 2.32 12.13 -3.35
C LEU A 132 2.61 13.28 -2.37
N GLU A 133 1.85 13.39 -1.28
CA GLU A 133 2.01 14.46 -0.28
C GLU A 133 3.27 14.32 0.57
N LYS A 134 3.65 13.09 0.92
CA LYS A 134 4.78 12.76 1.81
C LYS A 134 5.66 11.68 1.16
N LYS A 135 6.02 11.89 -0.11
CA LYS A 135 6.71 10.92 -0.97
C LYS A 135 7.96 10.32 -0.32
N GLU A 136 8.80 11.14 0.31
CA GLU A 136 10.06 10.70 0.92
C GLU A 136 9.81 9.75 2.10
N GLU A 137 8.85 10.09 2.97
CA GLU A 137 8.45 9.26 4.09
C GLU A 137 7.88 7.92 3.60
N VAL A 138 6.90 7.98 2.69
CA VAL A 138 6.22 6.80 2.15
C VAL A 138 7.20 5.87 1.44
N ASN A 139 8.11 6.42 0.62
CA ASN A 139 9.13 5.63 -0.06
C ASN A 139 10.09 4.97 0.94
N GLY A 140 10.50 5.69 1.99
CA GLY A 140 11.33 5.12 3.06
C GLY A 140 10.67 3.90 3.70
N LYS A 141 9.37 4.00 4.02
CA LYS A 141 8.60 2.89 4.59
C LYS A 141 8.45 1.70 3.65
N ILE A 142 8.22 1.95 2.36
CA ILE A 142 8.18 0.91 1.34
C ILE A 142 9.54 0.19 1.25
N VAL A 143 10.64 0.93 1.21
CA VAL A 143 11.99 0.37 1.16
C VAL A 143 12.28 -0.48 2.39
N ASP A 144 12.00 0.04 3.59
CA ASP A 144 12.18 -0.68 4.85
C ASP A 144 11.38 -1.99 4.86
N PHE A 145 10.12 -1.94 4.43
CA PHE A 145 9.26 -3.11 4.35
C PHE A 145 9.82 -4.17 3.38
N LEU A 146 10.25 -3.75 2.18
CA LEU A 146 10.79 -4.64 1.16
C LEU A 146 12.12 -5.28 1.60
N LEU A 147 13.02 -4.52 2.20
CA LEU A 147 14.36 -4.98 2.61
C LEU A 147 14.37 -5.78 3.92
N THR A 148 13.38 -5.57 4.79
CA THR A 148 13.24 -6.38 6.00
C THR A 148 13.03 -7.84 5.61
N ARG A 149 13.93 -8.75 6.01
CA ARG A 149 13.72 -10.18 5.74
C ARG A 149 12.62 -10.71 6.66
N PRO A 150 11.73 -11.59 6.18
CA PRO A 150 10.85 -12.33 7.08
C PRO A 150 11.72 -13.06 8.11
N THR A 151 11.54 -12.78 9.39
CA THR A 151 12.19 -13.57 10.43
C THR A 151 11.73 -15.01 10.29
N ARG A 152 12.65 -15.93 9.99
CA ARG A 152 12.44 -17.36 9.70
C ARG A 152 11.71 -18.16 10.80
N ARG A 153 11.26 -17.50 11.88
CA ARG A 153 10.61 -18.10 13.05
C ARG A 153 9.14 -18.47 12.84
N GLU A 154 8.47 -17.98 11.80
CA GLU A 154 7.04 -18.29 11.56
C GLU A 154 6.81 -19.49 10.64
N SER A 155 7.84 -20.09 10.05
CA SER A 155 7.70 -21.27 9.19
C SER A 155 7.83 -22.61 9.92
N ALA A 156 7.85 -22.64 11.25
CA ALA A 156 8.27 -23.82 12.02
C ALA A 156 7.29 -24.31 13.11
N THR A 157 6.00 -23.97 13.05
CA THR A 157 5.00 -24.58 13.96
C THR A 157 3.83 -25.15 13.18
N GLY A 158 3.91 -26.44 12.87
CA GLY A 158 2.77 -27.14 12.27
C GLY A 158 2.91 -28.64 12.00
N VAL A 159 4.12 -29.19 11.89
CA VAL A 159 4.28 -30.65 11.88
C VAL A 159 4.51 -31.11 13.32
N LYS A 160 3.43 -31.46 14.02
CA LYS A 160 3.50 -32.31 15.22
C LYS A 160 3.99 -33.69 14.78
N THR A 161 5.30 -33.88 14.66
CA THR A 161 5.88 -35.22 14.78
C THR A 161 5.84 -35.62 16.25
N THR A 162 4.87 -36.44 16.63
CA THR A 162 4.92 -37.21 17.87
C THR A 162 6.16 -38.11 17.81
N SER A 163 7.26 -37.66 18.40
CA SER A 163 8.44 -38.48 18.63
C SER A 163 8.71 -38.49 20.13
N THR A 164 8.42 -39.64 20.72
CA THR A 164 8.92 -40.08 22.02
C THR A 164 10.43 -40.30 21.91
N SER A 165 11.23 -39.63 22.74
CA SER A 165 12.25 -40.27 23.60
C SER A 165 13.31 -39.29 24.12
N SER A 166 13.87 -39.72 25.25
CA SER A 166 14.80 -39.15 26.22
C SER A 166 16.09 -38.48 25.71
N SER A 167 16.44 -37.37 26.39
CA SER A 167 17.73 -36.66 26.50
C SER A 167 18.92 -37.57 26.93
N PRO A 168 20.21 -37.11 27.05
CA PRO A 168 20.71 -35.70 27.05
C PRO A 168 22.12 -35.38 26.45
N ALA A 169 22.46 -34.08 26.52
CA ALA A 169 23.77 -33.43 26.77
C ALA A 169 24.68 -32.96 25.60
N GLY A 170 25.04 -31.66 25.62
CA GLY A 170 26.39 -31.19 25.26
C GLY A 170 26.55 -30.02 24.25
N PHE A 171 26.98 -28.85 24.77
CA PHE A 171 28.15 -28.06 24.31
C PHE A 171 28.08 -26.89 23.28
N THR A 172 28.67 -25.76 23.74
CA THR A 172 29.34 -24.54 23.17
C THR A 172 28.86 -23.62 22.04
N SER A 173 28.84 -22.34 22.44
CA SER A 173 29.18 -21.06 21.77
C SER A 173 30.19 -21.06 20.60
N MET A 174 29.94 -20.22 19.58
CA MET A 174 30.94 -19.33 18.97
C MET A 174 30.29 -18.06 18.37
N SER A 175 30.93 -16.91 18.63
CA SER A 175 30.71 -15.60 18.03
C SER A 175 31.38 -15.48 16.65
N GLY A 176 30.69 -14.88 15.68
CA GLY A 176 31.29 -14.51 14.39
C GLY A 176 30.53 -13.36 13.74
N GLY A 177 31.12 -12.17 13.77
CA GLY A 177 30.64 -10.99 13.05
C GLY A 177 30.96 -11.11 11.56
N GLY A 178 29.96 -10.86 10.72
CA GLY A 178 30.12 -10.71 9.27
C GLY A 178 29.73 -9.31 8.84
N VAL A 179 30.67 -8.60 8.22
CA VAL A 179 30.42 -7.35 7.50
C VAL A 179 29.76 -7.70 6.18
N LEU A 180 28.57 -7.15 5.90
CA LEU A 180 27.91 -7.27 4.60
C LEU A 180 28.36 -6.10 3.72
N GLU A 181 29.17 -6.42 2.71
CA GLU A 181 29.53 -5.51 1.63
C GLU A 181 28.36 -5.48 0.62
N PHE A 182 27.78 -4.30 0.40
CA PHE A 182 26.68 -4.13 -0.56
C PHE A 182 27.25 -3.88 -1.96
N ALA A 183 27.05 -4.82 -2.87
CA ALA A 183 27.32 -4.61 -4.29
C ALA A 183 26.30 -3.61 -4.87
N SER A 184 26.80 -2.54 -5.48
CA SER A 184 26.00 -1.52 -6.16
C SER A 184 25.41 -2.07 -7.46
N LEU A 185 24.11 -2.40 -7.47
CA LEU A 185 23.36 -2.79 -8.66
C LEU A 185 23.25 -1.61 -9.64
N LYS A 186 23.85 -1.74 -10.83
CA LYS A 186 23.67 -0.79 -11.93
C LYS A 186 22.38 -1.14 -12.66
N VAL A 187 21.42 -0.20 -12.69
CA VAL A 187 20.17 -0.30 -13.44
C VAL A 187 20.26 0.54 -14.72
N ASP A 188 19.53 0.15 -15.77
CA ASP A 188 19.43 0.95 -17.00
C ASP A 188 18.53 2.20 -16.82
N SER A 189 18.41 3.02 -17.86
CA SER A 189 17.57 4.24 -17.85
C SER A 189 16.07 3.97 -17.67
N MET A 190 15.65 2.70 -17.66
CA MET A 190 14.29 2.24 -17.38
C MET A 190 14.20 1.46 -16.05
N GLY A 191 15.26 1.47 -15.23
CA GLY A 191 15.27 0.85 -13.91
C GLY A 191 15.42 -0.66 -13.90
N ARG A 192 15.82 -1.30 -15.01
CA ARG A 192 15.95 -2.75 -15.09
C ARG A 192 17.35 -3.22 -14.65
N PRO A 193 17.47 -4.30 -13.85
CA PRO A 193 18.75 -4.89 -13.50
C PRO A 193 19.49 -5.38 -14.75
N ARG A 194 20.77 -5.04 -14.90
CA ARG A 194 21.54 -5.28 -16.14
C ARG A 194 22.13 -6.69 -16.28
N GLU A 195 21.72 -7.66 -15.46
CA GLU A 195 22.27 -9.02 -15.50
C GLU A 195 21.33 -9.98 -16.25
N ALA A 196 21.91 -10.75 -17.19
CA ALA A 196 21.34 -11.86 -17.97
C ALA A 196 21.05 -11.62 -19.47
N ILE A 197 21.94 -10.93 -20.20
CA ILE A 197 22.03 -11.05 -21.68
C ILE A 197 23.47 -11.33 -22.09
N GLU A 198 24.08 -12.41 -21.59
CA GLU A 198 25.36 -12.95 -22.14
C GLU A 198 25.41 -14.49 -22.01
N ALA A 199 24.30 -15.19 -22.26
CA ALA A 199 24.31 -16.66 -22.27
C ALA A 199 23.36 -17.26 -23.30
N ILE A 200 23.36 -16.72 -24.53
CA ILE A 200 22.95 -17.44 -25.74
C ILE A 200 23.85 -16.93 -26.87
N GLU A 201 25.05 -17.49 -26.96
CA GLU A 201 25.77 -17.74 -28.22
C GLU A 201 26.02 -19.24 -28.32
#